data_AF-A0A7V2UHP7-F1
#
_entry.id   AF-A0A7V2UHP7-F1
#
_cell.length_a   1.000
_cell.length_b   1.000
_cell.length_c   1.000
_cell.angle_alpha   90.00
_cell.angle_beta   90.00
_cell.angle_gamma   90.00
#
_symmetry.space_group_name_H-M   'P 1'
#
loop_
_entity.id
_entity.type
_entity.pdbx_description
1 polymer ?
#
loop_
_entity_poly.entity_id
_entity_poly.type
_entity_poly.pdbx_seq_one_letter_code
_entity_poly.pdbx_strand_id
1 'polypeptide(L)'
;APGYFHLQLKGQRFRVRPVETSTGAVRLEDKLQGAVWLQLLNKSMLMNQKQGRRLADECMSPMQQAAAEQLKLNPMPSLIDVAQSPSR
;
A
#
# COMPACT_ATOMS: atom_id res chain seq x y z
N ALA A 1 -6.52 7.89 -21.05
CA ALA A 1 -5.43 7.12 -21.68
C ALA A 1 -5.31 5.78 -20.96
N PRO A 2 -5.12 4.67 -21.67
CA PRO A 2 -4.96 3.35 -21.04
C PRO A 2 -3.83 3.37 -20.00
N GLY A 3 -4.00 2.60 -18.91
CA GLY A 3 -3.00 2.48 -17.84
C GLY A 3 -2.98 3.60 -16.79
N TYR A 4 -3.88 4.58 -16.84
CA TYR A 4 -4.06 5.56 -15.76
C TYR A 4 -5.36 5.31 -15.00
N PHE A 5 -5.34 5.61 -13.71
CA PHE A 5 -6.49 5.51 -12.81
C PHE A 5 -6.80 6.86 -12.19
N HIS A 6 -8.06 7.04 -11.79
CA HIS A 6 -8.52 8.24 -11.10
C HIS A 6 -8.87 7.90 -9.66
N LEU A 7 -8.21 8.55 -8.71
CA LEU A 7 -8.52 8.45 -7.29
C LEU A 7 -9.19 9.75 -6.84
N GLN A 8 -10.17 9.64 -5.95
CA GLN A 8 -10.85 10.80 -5.38
C GLN A 8 -10.91 10.66 -3.86
N LEU A 9 -10.56 11.73 -3.15
CA LEU A 9 -10.64 11.78 -1.69
C LEU A 9 -10.97 13.21 -1.25
N LYS A 10 -12.06 13.40 -0.52
CA LYS A 10 -12.46 14.70 0.08
C LYS A 10 -12.36 15.89 -0.90
N GLY A 11 -12.83 15.70 -2.13
CA GLY A 11 -12.80 16.72 -3.19
C GLY A 11 -11.48 16.83 -3.96
N GLN A 12 -10.41 16.17 -3.52
CA GLN A 12 -9.16 16.06 -4.28
C GLN A 12 -9.26 14.96 -5.32
N ARG A 13 -8.65 15.18 -6.49
CA ARG A 13 -8.60 14.20 -7.59
C ARG A 13 -7.17 13.97 -8.01
N PHE A 14 -6.76 12.71 -8.00
CA PHE A 14 -5.42 12.29 -8.39
C PHE A 14 -5.51 11.47 -9.67
N ARG A 15 -4.59 11.73 -10.59
CA ARG A 15 -4.46 10.92 -11.81
C ARG A 15 -3.22 10.08 -11.68
N VAL A 16 -3.40 8.85 -11.23
CA VAL A 16 -2.30 7.95 -10.88
C VAL A 16 -1.98 6.99 -12.01
N ARG A 17 -0.74 6.51 -12.05
CA ARG A 17 -0.28 5.45 -12.96
C ARG A 17 0.44 4.36 -12.18
N PRO A 18 0.45 3.10 -12.65
CA PRO A 18 1.24 2.06 -12.03
C PRO A 18 2.73 2.38 -12.09
N VAL A 19 3.42 1.95 -11.04
CA VAL A 19 4.88 1.99 -10.91
C VAL A 19 5.31 0.59 -10.48
N GLU A 20 6.36 0.08 -11.11
CA GLU A 20 6.90 -1.24 -10.81
C GLU A 20 7.35 -1.32 -9.34
N THR A 21 7.11 -2.49 -8.74
CA THR A 21 7.55 -2.80 -7.38
C THR A 21 8.31 -4.12 -7.41
N SER A 22 9.36 -4.22 -6.62
CA SER A 22 10.11 -5.47 -6.45
C SER A 22 9.37 -6.49 -5.59
N THR A 23 8.45 -6.03 -4.73
CA THR A 23 7.67 -6.88 -3.82
C THR A 23 6.39 -7.43 -4.44
N GLY A 24 6.04 -7.01 -5.65
CA GLY A 24 4.77 -7.33 -6.29
C GLY A 24 3.56 -6.58 -5.73
N ALA A 25 3.76 -5.70 -4.74
CA ALA A 25 2.70 -4.83 -4.24
C ALA A 25 2.21 -3.88 -5.33
N VAL A 26 0.90 -3.66 -5.41
CA VAL A 26 0.35 -2.70 -6.37
C VAL A 26 0.65 -1.28 -5.87
N ARG A 27 1.38 -0.51 -6.68
CA ARG A 27 1.72 0.89 -6.40
C ARG A 27 1.28 1.78 -7.55
N LEU A 28 0.47 2.79 -7.24
CA LEU A 28 0.04 3.81 -8.19
C LEU A 28 0.51 5.19 -7.73
N GLU A 29 1.00 6.02 -8.65
CA GLU A 29 1.53 7.35 -8.31
C GLU A 29 0.98 8.46 -9.21
N ASP A 30 0.68 9.60 -8.59
CA ASP A 30 0.60 10.90 -9.22
C ASP A 30 1.83 11.71 -8.74
N LYS A 31 2.91 11.69 -9.51
CA LYS A 31 4.18 12.36 -9.14
C LYS A 31 4.02 13.88 -9.02
N LEU A 32 3.12 14.48 -9.80
CA LEU A 32 2.89 15.93 -9.79
C LEU A 32 2.24 16.36 -8.48
N GLN A 33 1.23 15.62 -8.02
CA GLN A 33 0.55 15.91 -6.76
C GLN A 33 1.22 15.24 -5.54
N GLY A 34 2.16 14.33 -5.77
CA GLY A 34 2.82 13.56 -4.72
C GLY A 34 1.94 12.46 -4.12
N ALA A 35 0.86 12.07 -4.79
CA ALA A 35 -0.04 11.04 -4.29
C ALA A 35 0.52 9.64 -4.61
N VAL A 36 0.55 8.77 -3.60
CA VAL A 36 0.98 7.38 -3.73
C VAL A 36 -0.10 6.48 -3.14
N TRP A 37 -0.68 5.63 -3.96
CA TRP A 37 -1.56 4.56 -3.54
C TRP A 37 -0.74 3.27 -3.42
N LEU A 38 -0.82 2.64 -2.25
CA LEU A 38 -0.22 1.33 -1.99
C LEU A 38 -1.34 0.36 -1.65
N GLN A 39 -1.39 -0.75 -2.35
CA GLN A 39 -2.24 -1.88 -2.02
C GLN A 39 -1.36 -3.05 -1.63
N LEU A 40 -1.44 -3.40 -0.34
CA LEU A 40 -0.75 -4.51 0.29
C LEU A 40 -1.73 -5.69 0.45
N LEU A 41 -1.22 -6.81 0.97
CA LEU A 41 -1.99 -8.04 1.14
C LEU A 41 -3.24 -7.84 2.04
N ASN A 42 -3.08 -7.14 3.16
CA ASN A 42 -4.12 -7.01 4.19
C ASN A 42 -4.77 -5.63 4.24
N LYS A 43 -4.20 -4.62 3.56
CA LYS A 43 -4.74 -3.26 3.56
C LYS A 43 -4.23 -2.44 2.38
N SER A 44 -4.87 -1.32 2.16
CA SER A 44 -4.48 -0.30 1.20
C SER A 44 -4.41 1.07 1.87
N MET A 45 -3.62 1.96 1.28
CA MET A 45 -3.39 3.30 1.82
C MET A 45 -3.09 4.31 0.71
N LEU A 46 -3.54 5.54 0.93
CA LEU A 46 -3.20 6.70 0.12
C LEU A 46 -2.28 7.63 0.91
N MET A 47 -1.14 7.98 0.34
CA MET A 47 -0.15 8.88 0.93
C MET A 47 0.02 10.14 0.11
N ASN A 48 0.25 11.25 0.79
CA ASN A 48 0.94 12.40 0.24
C ASN A 48 2.43 12.27 0.56
N GLN A 49 3.19 11.79 -0.41
CA GLN A 49 4.62 11.54 -0.27
C GLN A 49 5.42 12.83 -0.07
N LYS A 50 4.99 13.94 -0.69
CA LYS A 50 5.65 15.26 -0.54
C LYS A 50 5.55 15.79 0.88
N GLN A 51 4.42 15.55 1.54
CA GLN A 51 4.18 15.98 2.92
C GLN A 51 4.54 14.91 3.96
N GLY A 52 4.91 13.70 3.53
CA GLY A 52 5.15 12.56 4.42
C GLY A 52 3.91 12.14 5.22
N ARG A 53 2.70 12.36 4.70
CA ARG A 53 1.43 12.14 5.43
C ARG A 53 0.59 11.05 4.80
N ARG A 54 -0.07 10.23 5.63
CA ARG A 54 -1.13 9.31 5.20
C ARG A 54 -2.44 10.09 5.09
N LEU A 55 -3.04 10.08 3.90
CA LEU A 55 -4.34 10.73 3.63
C LEU A 55 -5.51 9.79 3.93
N ALA A 56 -5.32 8.51 3.64
CA ALA A 56 -6.20 7.41 4.00
C ALA A 56 -5.35 6.18 4.31
N ASP A 57 -5.72 5.44 5.35
CA ASP A 57 -5.02 4.23 5.78
C ASP A 57 -6.05 3.18 6.20
N GLU A 58 -5.61 1.93 6.36
CA GLU A 58 -6.45 0.79 6.78
C GLU A 58 -7.69 0.59 5.88
N CYS A 59 -7.59 0.97 4.60
CA CYS A 59 -8.66 0.74 3.63
C CYS A 59 -8.59 -0.72 3.16
N MET A 60 -9.68 -1.47 3.29
CA MET A 60 -9.67 -2.91 3.02
C MET A 60 -10.84 -3.32 2.14
N SER A 61 -10.56 -4.07 1.06
CA SER A 61 -11.56 -4.87 0.37
C SER A 61 -11.95 -6.10 1.21
N PRO A 62 -13.06 -6.79 0.90
CA PRO A 62 -13.44 -8.02 1.61
C PRO A 62 -12.32 -9.09 1.63
N MET A 63 -11.58 -9.23 0.53
CA MET A 63 -10.43 -10.14 0.48
C MET A 63 -9.30 -9.70 1.41
N GLN A 64 -9.03 -8.39 1.48
CA GLN A 64 -8.01 -7.85 2.38
C GLN A 64 -8.40 -7.99 3.85
N GLN A 65 -9.70 -7.89 4.18
CA GLN A 65 -10.20 -8.16 5.53
C GLN A 65 -9.95 -9.61 5.94
N ALA A 66 -10.27 -10.58 5.06
CA ALA A 66 -10.01 -11.99 5.34
C ALA A 66 -8.50 -12.27 5.53
N ALA A 67 -7.64 -11.68 4.69
CA ALA A 67 -6.20 -11.79 4.84
C ALA A 67 -5.71 -11.14 6.15
N ALA A 68 -6.29 -10.00 6.55
CA ALA A 68 -5.97 -9.33 7.80
C ALA A 68 -6.34 -10.18 9.02
N GLU A 69 -7.51 -10.83 9.03
CA GLU A 69 -7.90 -11.75 10.10
C GLU A 69 -6.95 -12.96 10.18
N GLN A 70 -6.57 -13.53 9.03
CA GLN A 70 -5.62 -14.64 9.00
C GLN A 70 -4.23 -14.24 9.54
N LEU A 71 -3.76 -13.03 9.24
CA LEU A 71 -2.52 -12.47 9.78
C LEU A 71 -2.56 -12.23 11.29
N LYS A 72 -3.74 -12.00 11.89
CA LYS A 72 -3.86 -11.93 13.36
C LYS A 72 -3.68 -13.29 14.01
N LEU A 73 -4.21 -14.35 13.38
CA LEU A 73 -4.08 -15.73 13.88
C LEU A 73 -2.66 -16.28 13.69
N ASN A 74 -1.99 -15.86 12.61
CA ASN A 74 -0.62 -16.27 12.30
C ASN A 74 0.21 -15.05 11.85
N PRO A 75 0.79 -14.30 12.79
CA PRO A 75 1.57 -13.11 12.46
C PRO A 75 2.86 -13.50 11.74
N MET A 76 3.32 -12.64 10.83
CA MET A 76 4.65 -12.82 10.23
C MET A 76 5.73 -12.77 11.33
N PRO A 77 6.81 -13.56 11.18
CA PRO A 77 7.93 -13.52 12.11
C PRO A 77 8.45 -12.08 12.27
N SER A 78 8.86 -11.73 13.50
CA SER A 78 9.51 -10.45 13.76
C SER A 78 10.77 -10.30 12.90
N LEU A 79 10.90 -9.15 12.24
CA LEU A 79 12.08 -8.86 11.41
C LEU A 79 13.37 -8.85 12.23
N ILE A 80 13.31 -8.52 13.52
CA ILE A 80 14.47 -8.51 14.42
C ILE A 80 14.96 -9.95 14.64
N ASP A 81 14.04 -10.88 14.88
CA ASP A 81 14.37 -12.29 15.15
C ASP A 81 14.92 -12.97 13.89
N VAL A 82 14.35 -12.64 12.72
CA VAL A 82 14.83 -13.13 11.42
C VAL A 82 16.23 -12.60 11.11
N ALA A 83 16.51 -11.31 11.37
CA ALA A 83 17.83 -10.73 11.14
C ALA A 83 18.93 -11.30 12.06
N GLN A 84 18.54 -11.81 13.22
CA GLN A 84 19.45 -12.43 14.20
C GLN A 84 19.64 -13.95 13.97
N SER A 85 18.87 -14.54 13.07
CA SER A 85 19.00 -15.96 12.72
C SER A 85 20.29 -16.16 11.90
N PRO A 86 21.24 -17.01 12.31
CA PRO A 86 22.45 -17.24 11.54
C PRO A 86 22.08 -17.84 10.19
N SER A 87 22.63 -17.27 9.10
CA SER A 87 22.48 -17.85 7.76
C SER A 87 23.06 -19.26 7.77
N ARG A 88 22.21 -20.27 7.59
CA ARG A 88 22.63 -21.66 7.43
C ARG A 88 23.25 -21.86 6.06
#